data_AF-A0A554VRP8-F1
#
_entry.id   AF-A0A554VRP8-F1
#
_cell.length_a   1.000
_cell.length_b   1.000
_cell.length_c   1.000
_cell.angle_alpha   90.00
_cell.angle_beta   90.00
_cell.angle_gamma   90.00
#
_symmetry.space_group_name_H-M   'P 1'
#
loop_
_entity.id
_entity.type
_entity.pdbx_description
1 polymer ?
#
loop_
_entity_poly.entity_id
_entity_poly.type
_entity_poly.pdbx_seq_one_letter_code
_entity_poly.pdbx_strand_id
1 'polypeptide(L)'
;MDNIKKDTKEPFPIRVHPDTQEALKKRGIYLGRNPHKRKYNHSVFHLNDHYNFLEYLLVVRIHLQKKYNISWRRLEFLLYLFPKQFFTYYDFVEFPAPYNMRRIKEMTQDGFVEKFENRKKKGQGMTIYCLTRRGKQIVTDFYQYLSGEKKLPLGKLYSPLMAEKPNIQRTLKMQKMIKKLATQDGLRFKIEED
;
A
#
# COMPACT_ATOMS: atom_id res chain seq x y z
N MET A 1 40.96 47.98 12.28
CA MET A 1 41.34 46.57 12.06
C MET A 1 41.01 45.88 13.38
N ASP A 2 39.97 45.07 13.55
CA ASP A 2 39.30 44.20 12.60
C ASP A 2 37.83 43.98 12.99
N ASN A 3 36.95 44.08 11.99
CA ASN A 3 35.55 43.67 12.08
C ASN A 3 35.50 42.14 12.08
N ILE A 4 35.20 41.54 13.24
CA ILE A 4 34.83 40.12 13.33
C ILE A 4 33.48 39.97 12.63
N LYS A 5 33.51 39.51 11.36
CA LYS A 5 32.33 39.07 10.63
C LYS A 5 31.67 37.95 11.43
N LYS A 6 30.50 38.22 12.02
CA LYS A 6 29.59 37.18 12.50
C LYS A 6 29.23 36.32 11.30
N ASP A 7 29.70 35.08 11.30
CA ASP A 7 29.26 34.03 10.36
C ASP A 7 27.73 33.89 10.46
N THR A 8 27.02 34.57 9.58
CA THR A 8 25.62 34.29 9.28
C THR A 8 25.60 32.97 8.51
N LYS A 9 25.57 31.85 9.26
CA LYS A 9 25.28 30.54 8.69
C LYS A 9 23.91 30.63 8.02
N GLU A 10 23.89 30.67 6.68
CA GLU A 10 22.67 30.56 5.90
C GLU A 10 21.92 29.30 6.37
N PRO A 11 20.62 29.39 6.70
CA PRO A 11 19.86 28.24 7.13
C PRO A 11 19.80 27.25 5.97
N PHE A 12 20.31 26.03 6.18
CA PHE A 12 20.20 24.94 5.21
C PHE A 12 18.75 24.88 4.67
N PRO A 13 18.55 24.94 3.34
CA PRO A 13 17.20 24.98 2.78
C PRO A 13 16.49 23.68 3.14
N ILE A 14 15.36 23.78 3.85
CA ILE A 14 14.47 22.66 4.08
C ILE A 14 13.96 22.25 2.70
N ARG A 15 14.42 21.09 2.19
CA ARG A 15 13.99 20.56 0.90
C ARG A 15 12.55 20.06 1.00
N VAL A 16 11.60 20.97 0.81
CA VAL A 16 10.17 20.66 0.72
C VAL A 16 9.78 20.60 -0.75
N HIS A 17 8.89 19.66 -1.09
CA HIS A 17 8.40 19.52 -2.46
C HIS A 17 7.74 20.84 -2.92
N PRO A 18 7.96 21.32 -4.16
CA PRO A 18 7.43 22.59 -4.64
C PRO A 18 5.92 22.74 -4.43
N ASP A 19 5.15 21.70 -4.73
CA ASP A 19 3.69 21.69 -4.51
C ASP A 19 3.32 21.86 -3.04
N THR A 20 4.12 21.26 -2.14
CA THR A 20 3.95 21.42 -0.70
C THR A 20 4.32 22.85 -0.29
N GLN A 21 5.36 23.44 -0.87
CA GLN A 21 5.75 24.82 -0.61
C GLN A 21 4.70 25.82 -1.11
N GLU A 22 4.09 25.56 -2.27
CA GLU A 22 2.99 26.36 -2.82
C GLU A 22 1.71 26.20 -2.00
N ALA A 23 1.35 24.97 -1.61
CA ALA A 23 0.19 24.71 -0.75
C ALA A 23 0.32 25.35 0.64
N LEU A 24 1.54 25.35 1.20
CA LEU A 24 1.84 26.02 2.47
C LEU A 24 1.77 27.55 2.32
N LYS A 25 2.32 28.11 1.23
CA LYS A 25 2.21 29.54 0.90
C LYS A 25 0.75 29.98 0.73
N LYS A 26 -0.07 29.22 0.00
CA LYS A 26 -1.52 29.47 -0.17
C LYS A 26 -2.27 29.49 1.17
N ARG A 27 -1.79 28.75 2.17
CA ARG A 27 -2.35 28.69 3.53
C ARG A 27 -1.67 29.64 4.53
N GLY A 28 -0.76 30.50 4.06
CA GLY A 28 -0.03 31.44 4.93
C GLY A 28 0.94 30.77 5.91
N ILE A 29 1.33 29.51 5.65
CA ILE A 29 2.27 28.74 6.47
C ILE A 29 3.67 28.87 5.84
N TYR A 30 4.62 29.38 6.63
CA TYR A 30 6.00 29.60 6.18
C TYR A 30 6.95 28.61 6.84
N LEU A 31 7.66 27.84 6.02
CA LEU A 31 8.70 26.93 6.48
C LEU A 31 10.00 27.71 6.70
N GLY A 32 10.22 28.10 7.95
CA GLY A 32 11.44 28.76 8.44
C GLY A 32 11.37 28.90 9.95
N ARG A 33 12.52 29.10 10.62
CA ARG A 33 12.51 29.53 12.03
C ARG A 33 11.94 30.96 12.08
N ASN A 34 10.67 31.10 12.41
CA ASN A 34 10.11 32.39 12.82
C ASN A 34 10.35 32.57 14.33
N PRO A 35 11.11 33.58 14.78
CA PRO A 35 11.40 33.79 16.21
C PRO A 35 10.16 34.10 17.05
N HIS A 36 9.06 34.52 16.42
CA HIS A 36 7.78 34.76 17.09
C HIS A 36 6.83 33.60 16.82
N LYS A 37 6.80 32.66 17.77
CA LYS A 37 5.86 31.53 17.83
C LYS A 37 4.43 32.02 17.59
N ARG A 38 3.90 31.83 16.37
CA ARG A 38 2.49 31.49 16.23
C ARG A 38 2.41 29.98 16.43
N LYS A 39 1.77 29.55 17.53
CA LYS A 39 1.36 28.15 17.74
C LYS A 39 0.65 27.73 16.46
N TYR A 40 1.29 26.92 15.63
CA TYR A 40 0.64 26.31 14.49
C TYR A 40 -0.54 25.51 15.02
N ASN A 41 -1.75 25.95 14.71
CA ASN A 41 -2.92 25.15 14.98
C ASN A 41 -2.89 24.04 13.93
N HIS A 42 -2.36 22.87 14.29
CA HIS A 42 -2.34 21.67 13.47
C HIS A 42 -3.77 21.13 13.33
N SER A 43 -4.64 21.83 12.62
CA SER A 43 -5.84 21.20 12.09
C SER A 43 -5.40 20.35 10.90
N VAL A 44 -4.80 19.20 11.19
CA VAL A 44 -4.56 18.16 10.18
C VAL A 44 -5.93 17.80 9.61
N PHE A 45 -6.08 17.88 8.29
CA PHE A 45 -7.29 17.43 7.63
C PHE A 45 -7.34 15.91 7.70
N HIS A 46 -7.93 15.39 8.77
CA HIS A 46 -8.27 13.99 8.89
C HIS A 46 -9.59 13.81 8.13
N LEU A 47 -9.53 13.25 6.91
CA LEU A 47 -10.73 12.89 6.15
C LEU A 47 -11.59 11.92 6.98
N ASN A 48 -10.91 11.02 7.69
CA ASN A 48 -11.30 10.32 8.91
C ASN A 48 -10.00 9.64 9.40
N ASP A 49 -9.67 9.67 10.69
CA ASP A 49 -8.42 9.04 11.16
C ASP A 49 -8.33 7.57 10.75
N HIS A 50 -9.49 6.91 10.67
CA HIS A 50 -9.65 5.51 10.31
C HIS A 50 -9.21 5.13 8.88
N TYR A 51 -9.08 6.07 7.93
CA TYR A 51 -8.71 5.77 6.53
C TYR A 51 -7.27 6.14 6.16
N ASN A 52 -6.49 6.68 7.11
CA ASN A 52 -5.10 7.09 6.87
C ASN A 52 -4.16 5.91 6.56
N PHE A 53 -4.63 4.67 6.68
CA PHE A 53 -3.85 3.46 6.38
C PHE A 53 -3.37 3.33 4.93
N LEU A 54 -4.02 4.02 3.98
CA LEU A 54 -3.60 4.03 2.58
C LEU A 54 -2.19 4.63 2.38
N GLU A 55 -1.65 5.36 3.37
CA GLU A 55 -0.25 5.81 3.35
C GLU A 55 0.72 4.64 3.21
N TYR A 56 0.36 3.45 3.70
CA TYR A 56 1.20 2.25 3.68
C TYR A 56 0.99 1.35 2.46
N LEU A 57 0.10 1.72 1.53
CA LEU A 57 -0.27 0.94 0.35
C LEU A 57 0.95 0.45 -0.43
N LEU A 58 1.89 1.35 -0.71
CA LEU A 58 3.11 1.03 -1.46
C LEU A 58 3.96 -0.05 -0.76
N VAL A 59 4.08 0.04 0.55
CA VAL A 59 4.92 -0.85 1.37
C VAL A 59 4.31 -2.23 1.46
N VAL A 60 3.02 -2.29 1.80
CA VAL A 60 2.25 -3.55 1.89
C VAL A 60 2.23 -4.25 0.54
N ARG A 61 1.97 -3.51 -0.54
CA ARG A 61 2.03 -4.02 -1.91
C ARG A 61 3.37 -4.70 -2.20
N ILE A 62 4.48 -3.98 -2.04
CA ILE A 62 5.80 -4.53 -2.41
C ILE A 62 6.16 -5.72 -1.51
N HIS A 63 5.80 -5.68 -0.22
CA HIS A 63 5.98 -6.81 0.68
C HIS A 63 5.26 -8.06 0.15
N LEU A 64 4.00 -7.94 -0.25
CA LEU A 64 3.21 -9.06 -0.77
C LEU A 64 3.68 -9.56 -2.12
N GLN A 65 4.06 -8.66 -3.02
CA GLN A 65 4.65 -9.02 -4.31
C GLN A 65 5.86 -9.93 -4.12
N LYS A 66 6.73 -9.61 -3.16
CA LYS A 66 7.91 -10.43 -2.85
C LYS A 66 7.54 -11.72 -2.10
N LYS A 67 6.68 -11.64 -1.09
CA LYS A 67 6.26 -12.78 -0.26
C LYS A 67 5.60 -13.89 -1.07
N TYR A 68 4.76 -13.52 -2.03
CA TYR A 68 3.98 -14.46 -2.85
C TYR A 68 4.51 -14.64 -4.28
N ASN A 69 5.61 -13.98 -4.62
CA ASN A 69 6.16 -13.90 -5.97
C ASN A 69 5.08 -13.54 -7.01
N ILE A 70 4.32 -12.48 -6.74
CA ILE A 70 3.17 -12.05 -7.54
C ILE A 70 3.44 -10.67 -8.16
N SER A 71 3.05 -10.50 -9.43
CA SER A 71 3.14 -9.21 -10.10
C SER A 71 2.05 -8.25 -9.62
N TRP A 72 2.29 -6.94 -9.78
CA TRP A 72 1.32 -5.93 -9.33
C TRP A 72 -0.05 -6.12 -10.00
N ARG A 73 -0.03 -6.32 -11.31
CA ARG A 73 -1.25 -6.56 -12.10
C ARG A 73 -2.03 -7.76 -11.58
N ARG A 74 -1.36 -8.88 -11.26
CA ARG A 74 -2.03 -10.07 -10.71
C ARG A 74 -2.63 -9.79 -9.33
N LEU A 75 -1.97 -9.00 -8.48
CA LEU A 75 -2.51 -8.58 -7.20
C LEU A 75 -3.76 -7.69 -7.36
N GLU A 76 -3.74 -6.72 -8.28
CA GLU A 76 -4.91 -5.90 -8.61
C GLU A 76 -6.10 -6.75 -9.06
N PHE A 77 -5.86 -7.77 -9.89
CA PHE A 77 -6.89 -8.74 -10.28
C PHE A 77 -7.47 -9.50 -9.09
N LEU A 78 -6.62 -9.99 -8.18
CA LEU A 78 -7.10 -10.68 -6.99
C LEU A 78 -7.98 -9.77 -6.13
N LEU A 79 -7.58 -8.51 -5.93
CA LEU A 79 -8.37 -7.52 -5.20
C LEU A 79 -9.72 -7.24 -5.87
N TYR A 80 -9.74 -7.12 -7.20
CA TYR A 80 -10.96 -6.89 -7.98
C TYR A 80 -11.93 -8.08 -7.95
N LEU A 81 -11.41 -9.32 -8.05
CA LEU A 81 -12.23 -10.53 -8.13
C LEU A 81 -12.68 -11.03 -6.75
N PHE A 82 -11.97 -10.69 -5.68
CA PHE A 82 -12.26 -11.14 -4.32
C PHE A 82 -13.73 -10.95 -3.87
N PRO A 83 -14.36 -9.77 -4.04
CA PRO A 83 -15.76 -9.57 -3.62
C PRO A 83 -16.78 -10.33 -4.48
N LYS A 84 -16.43 -10.75 -5.71
CA LYS A 84 -17.38 -11.40 -6.64
C LYS A 84 -17.69 -12.85 -6.28
N GLN A 85 -16.87 -13.50 -5.44
CA GLN A 85 -16.92 -14.92 -5.05
C GLN A 85 -16.76 -15.92 -6.21
N PHE A 86 -17.60 -15.81 -7.24
CA PHE A 86 -17.54 -16.54 -8.50
C PHE A 86 -17.46 -15.54 -9.65
N PHE A 87 -16.72 -15.89 -10.69
CA PHE A 87 -16.51 -15.01 -11.83
C PHE A 87 -16.28 -15.82 -13.10
N THR A 88 -16.42 -15.17 -14.23
CA THR A 88 -16.30 -15.78 -15.56
C THR A 88 -15.26 -15.03 -16.38
N TYR A 89 -15.03 -15.46 -17.62
CA TYR A 89 -14.10 -14.72 -18.49
C TYR A 89 -14.51 -13.26 -18.66
N TYR A 90 -15.82 -12.97 -18.75
CA TYR A 90 -16.30 -11.61 -18.98
C TYR A 90 -15.89 -10.66 -17.85
N ASP A 91 -15.90 -11.10 -16.59
CA ASP A 91 -15.39 -10.31 -15.47
C ASP A 91 -13.90 -9.93 -15.63
N PHE A 92 -13.09 -10.78 -16.28
CA PHE A 92 -11.70 -10.43 -16.57
C PHE A 92 -11.56 -9.42 -17.72
N VAL A 93 -12.49 -9.43 -18.67
CA VAL A 93 -12.52 -8.49 -19.80
C VAL A 93 -13.00 -7.12 -19.35
N GLU A 94 -13.93 -7.06 -18.41
CA GLU A 94 -14.41 -5.80 -17.81
C GLU A 94 -13.34 -5.07 -17.00
N PHE A 95 -12.32 -5.79 -16.50
CA PHE A 95 -11.23 -5.15 -15.78
C PHE A 95 -10.46 -4.20 -16.73
N PRO A 96 -10.21 -2.94 -16.35
CA PRO A 96 -9.66 -1.90 -17.23
C PRO A 96 -8.14 -2.04 -17.43
N ALA A 97 -7.68 -3.22 -17.81
CA ALA A 97 -6.31 -3.50 -18.24
C ALA A 97 -6.33 -4.49 -19.41
N PRO A 98 -5.36 -4.41 -20.35
CA PRO A 98 -5.30 -5.30 -21.49
C PRO A 98 -5.15 -6.75 -21.01
N TYR A 99 -6.23 -7.50 -21.10
CA TYR A 99 -6.32 -8.86 -20.63
C TYR A 99 -6.61 -9.82 -21.75
N ASN A 100 -6.05 -11.03 -21.65
CA ASN A 100 -6.24 -12.08 -22.62
C ASN A 100 -6.48 -13.41 -21.90
N MET A 101 -7.10 -14.35 -22.61
CA MET A 101 -7.30 -15.75 -22.18
C MET A 101 -6.06 -16.39 -21.56
N ARG A 102 -4.87 -16.04 -22.08
CA ARG A 102 -3.59 -16.56 -21.61
C ARG A 102 -3.35 -16.22 -20.13
N ARG A 103 -3.69 -15.02 -19.67
CA ARG A 103 -3.46 -14.62 -18.28
C ARG A 103 -4.35 -15.35 -17.27
N ILE A 104 -5.60 -15.69 -17.62
CA ILE A 104 -6.43 -16.56 -16.76
C ILE A 104 -5.79 -17.92 -16.63
N LYS A 105 -5.30 -18.48 -17.75
CA LYS A 105 -4.59 -19.77 -17.74
C LYS A 105 -3.35 -19.70 -16.84
N GLU A 106 -2.55 -18.64 -16.95
CA GLU A 106 -1.40 -18.41 -16.07
C GLU A 106 -1.82 -18.30 -14.60
N MET A 107 -2.87 -17.52 -14.27
CA MET A 107 -3.36 -17.40 -12.88
C MET A 107 -3.93 -18.71 -12.33
N THR A 108 -4.46 -19.56 -13.21
CA THR A 108 -4.92 -20.91 -12.87
C THR A 108 -3.73 -21.84 -12.62
N GLN A 109 -2.73 -21.82 -13.49
CA GLN A 109 -1.49 -22.60 -13.37
C GLN A 109 -0.70 -22.22 -12.11
N ASP A 110 -0.63 -20.93 -11.80
CA ASP A 110 0.03 -20.41 -10.60
C ASP A 110 -0.78 -20.65 -9.31
N GLY A 111 -1.97 -21.25 -9.42
CA GLY A 111 -2.81 -21.64 -8.29
C GLY A 111 -3.46 -20.47 -7.55
N PHE A 112 -3.68 -19.33 -8.21
CA PHE A 112 -4.41 -18.20 -7.63
C PHE A 112 -5.92 -18.28 -7.89
N VAL A 113 -6.30 -18.89 -9.00
CA VAL A 113 -7.67 -19.08 -9.47
C VAL A 113 -7.87 -20.56 -9.78
N GLU A 114 -9.08 -21.08 -9.56
CA GLU A 114 -9.45 -22.43 -9.95
C GLU A 114 -10.79 -22.44 -10.66
N LYS A 115 -11.01 -23.49 -11.47
CA LYS A 115 -12.31 -23.70 -12.10
C LYS A 115 -13.27 -24.23 -11.06
N PHE A 116 -14.43 -23.59 -10.95
CA PHE A 116 -15.52 -24.09 -10.14
C PHE A 116 -16.34 -25.07 -10.97
N GLU A 117 -16.05 -26.37 -10.83
CA GLU A 117 -16.78 -27.41 -11.55
C GLU A 117 -18.23 -27.52 -11.05
N ASN A 118 -19.18 -27.07 -11.85
CA ASN A 118 -20.56 -27.47 -11.68
C ASN A 118 -20.72 -28.88 -12.26
N ARG A 119 -20.70 -29.91 -11.39
CA ARG A 119 -20.81 -31.34 -11.76
C ARG A 119 -22.09 -31.72 -12.52
N LYS A 120 -22.97 -30.76 -12.82
CA LYS A 120 -24.26 -31.00 -13.45
C LYS A 120 -24.29 -30.40 -14.86
N LYS A 121 -24.13 -31.31 -15.83
CA LYS A 121 -24.36 -31.19 -17.29
C LYS A 121 -23.11 -30.99 -18.15
N LYS A 122 -22.71 -32.09 -18.81
CA LYS A 122 -21.96 -32.07 -20.07
C LYS A 122 -22.78 -31.29 -21.10
N GLY A 123 -22.33 -30.10 -21.46
CA GLY A 123 -22.89 -29.32 -22.57
C GLY A 123 -22.69 -27.81 -22.41
N GLN A 124 -21.84 -27.23 -23.27
CA GLN A 124 -21.74 -25.79 -23.63
C GLN A 124 -21.88 -24.71 -22.53
N GLY A 125 -21.67 -25.03 -21.25
CA GLY A 125 -21.74 -24.06 -20.15
C GLY A 125 -20.53 -23.13 -20.11
N MET A 126 -20.76 -21.86 -19.77
CA MET A 126 -19.70 -20.89 -19.46
C MET A 126 -18.85 -21.42 -18.30
N THR A 127 -17.52 -21.38 -18.45
CA THR A 127 -16.60 -21.80 -17.37
C THR A 127 -16.66 -20.79 -16.24
N ILE A 128 -17.05 -21.27 -15.05
CA ILE A 128 -17.05 -20.48 -13.81
C ILE A 128 -15.72 -20.72 -13.09
N TYR A 129 -15.19 -19.64 -12.53
CA TYR A 129 -13.96 -19.62 -11.77
C TYR A 129 -14.21 -19.06 -10.37
N CYS A 130 -13.33 -19.40 -9.44
CA CYS A 130 -13.26 -18.78 -8.14
C CYS A 130 -11.79 -18.60 -7.71
N LEU A 131 -11.55 -17.75 -6.71
CA LEU A 131 -10.23 -17.65 -6.10
C LEU A 131 -9.93 -18.91 -5.29
N THR A 132 -8.73 -19.46 -5.44
CA THR A 132 -8.27 -20.56 -4.58
C THR A 132 -8.09 -20.07 -3.15
N ARG A 133 -7.89 -21.00 -2.20
CA ARG A 133 -7.48 -20.66 -0.83
C ARG A 133 -6.24 -19.75 -0.80
N ARG A 134 -5.27 -19.98 -1.70
CA ARG A 134 -4.07 -19.16 -1.84
C ARG A 134 -4.40 -17.75 -2.31
N GLY A 135 -5.24 -17.62 -3.35
CA GLY A 135 -5.68 -16.32 -3.86
C GLY A 135 -6.41 -15.50 -2.79
N LYS A 136 -7.33 -16.12 -2.06
CA LYS A 136 -8.05 -15.51 -0.94
C LYS A 136 -7.09 -15.05 0.16
N GLN A 137 -6.14 -15.90 0.57
CA GLN A 137 -5.16 -15.56 1.60
C GLN A 137 -4.33 -14.33 1.24
N ILE A 138 -3.94 -14.16 -0.02
CA ILE A 138 -3.16 -13.00 -0.46
C ILE A 138 -3.95 -11.70 -0.26
N VAL A 139 -5.24 -11.72 -0.62
CA VAL A 139 -6.13 -10.57 -0.46
C VAL A 139 -6.40 -10.29 1.02
N THR A 140 -6.66 -11.33 1.81
CA THR A 140 -6.80 -11.19 3.27
C THR A 140 -5.54 -10.60 3.90
N ASP A 141 -4.36 -11.10 3.55
CA ASP A 141 -3.09 -10.55 4.02
C ASP A 141 -2.92 -9.09 3.59
N PHE A 142 -3.32 -8.73 2.37
CA PHE A 142 -3.30 -7.35 1.90
C PHE A 142 -4.12 -6.43 2.78
N TYR A 143 -5.38 -6.78 3.06
CA TYR A 143 -6.22 -5.99 3.95
C TYR A 143 -5.68 -5.94 5.38
N GLN A 144 -5.31 -7.08 5.95
CA GLN A 144 -4.83 -7.16 7.34
C GLN A 144 -3.52 -6.41 7.57
N TYR A 145 -2.58 -6.46 6.62
CA TYR A 145 -1.35 -5.67 6.72
C TYR A 145 -1.62 -4.18 6.52
N LEU A 146 -2.54 -3.84 5.62
CA LEU A 146 -2.87 -2.45 5.34
C LEU A 146 -3.62 -1.81 6.52
N SER A 147 -4.62 -2.49 7.07
CA SER A 147 -5.38 -2.04 8.26
C SER A 147 -4.56 -2.07 9.55
N GLY A 148 -3.46 -2.82 9.58
CA GLY A 148 -2.62 -2.98 10.76
C GLY A 148 -3.08 -4.07 11.72
N GLU A 149 -4.14 -4.82 11.41
CA GLU A 149 -4.54 -6.04 12.13
C GLU A 149 -3.40 -7.07 12.19
N LYS A 150 -2.61 -7.14 11.12
CA LYS A 150 -1.43 -7.99 11.03
C LYS A 150 -0.19 -7.12 10.92
N LYS A 151 0.78 -7.35 11.82
CA LYS A 151 2.05 -6.61 11.82
C LYS A 151 2.96 -7.13 10.71
N LEU A 152 3.54 -6.22 9.94
CA LEU A 152 4.60 -6.57 8.99
C LEU A 152 5.82 -7.10 9.75
N PRO A 153 6.42 -8.21 9.29
CA PRO A 153 7.61 -8.74 9.94
C PRO A 153 8.76 -7.72 9.91
N LEU A 154 9.41 -7.51 11.05
CA LEU A 154 10.58 -6.62 11.18
C LEU A 154 11.90 -7.37 10.98
N GLY A 155 11.90 -8.69 11.18
CA GLY A 155 13.07 -9.53 10.97
C GLY A 155 13.42 -9.68 9.49
N LYS A 156 14.72 -9.62 9.17
CA LYS A 156 15.25 -9.83 7.81
C LYS A 156 14.80 -11.16 7.20
N LEU A 157 14.68 -12.20 8.02
CA LEU A 157 14.31 -13.54 7.58
C LEU A 157 12.87 -13.62 7.03
N TYR A 158 11.96 -12.81 7.60
CA TYR A 158 10.53 -12.91 7.33
C TYR A 158 9.99 -11.76 6.48
N SER A 159 10.79 -10.71 6.26
CA SER A 159 10.42 -9.55 5.46
C SER A 159 11.41 -9.33 4.33
N PRO A 160 11.00 -9.64 3.08
CA PRO A 160 11.85 -9.43 1.91
C PRO A 160 12.34 -7.98 1.77
N LEU A 161 11.61 -7.00 2.29
CA LEU A 161 11.99 -5.58 2.29
C LEU A 161 13.00 -5.20 3.39
N MET A 162 13.06 -5.95 4.49
CA MET A 162 14.07 -5.76 5.54
C MET A 162 15.37 -6.51 5.25
N ALA A 163 15.29 -7.61 4.50
CA ALA A 163 16.45 -8.38 4.06
C ALA A 163 17.37 -7.57 3.12
N GLU A 164 16.80 -6.71 2.30
CA GLU A 164 17.55 -5.93 1.32
C GLU A 164 18.45 -4.88 1.97
N LYS A 165 19.72 -4.87 1.56
CA LYS A 165 20.66 -3.81 1.92
C LYS A 165 20.14 -2.48 1.35
N PRO A 166 20.01 -1.42 2.16
CA PRO A 166 19.48 -0.15 1.70
C PRO A 166 20.52 0.57 0.83
N ASN A 167 20.55 0.24 -0.46
CA ASN A 167 21.46 0.89 -1.41
C ASN A 167 20.92 2.24 -1.91
N ILE A 168 19.62 2.53 -1.71
CA ILE A 168 18.93 3.72 -2.23
C ILE A 168 18.04 4.32 -1.15
N GLN A 169 17.91 5.66 -1.13
CA GLN A 169 17.05 6.41 -0.20
C GLN A 169 15.60 5.88 -0.13
N ARG A 170 15.08 5.37 -1.24
CA ARG A 170 13.75 4.76 -1.34
C ARG A 170 13.57 3.59 -0.38
N THR A 171 14.54 2.67 -0.35
CA THR A 171 14.50 1.47 0.51
C THR A 171 14.54 1.85 1.98
N LEU A 172 15.35 2.85 2.35
CA LEU A 172 15.38 3.40 3.71
C LEU A 172 14.04 3.98 4.13
N LYS A 173 13.39 4.75 3.26
CA LYS A 173 12.05 5.32 3.53
C LYS A 173 11.01 4.20 3.71
N MET A 174 11.03 3.18 2.86
CA MET A 174 10.14 2.01 3.00
C MET A 174 10.36 1.27 4.32
N GLN A 175 11.61 1.00 4.70
CA GLN A 175 11.91 0.35 5.99
C GLN A 175 11.44 1.19 7.18
N LYS A 176 11.55 2.52 7.13
CA LYS A 176 11.00 3.42 8.15
C LYS A 176 9.47 3.33 8.22
N MET A 177 8.79 3.31 7.09
CA MET A 177 7.33 3.14 7.04
C MET A 177 6.88 1.79 7.61
N ILE A 178 7.59 0.70 7.32
CA ILE A 178 7.30 -0.63 7.91
C ILE A 178 7.43 -0.56 9.44
N LYS A 179 8.50 0.06 9.95
CA LYS A 179 8.69 0.21 11.41
C LYS A 179 7.57 1.04 12.03
N LYS A 180 7.15 2.13 11.37
CA LYS A 180 6.02 2.96 11.83
C LYS A 180 4.73 2.14 11.89
N LEU A 181 4.39 1.41 10.82
CA LEU A 181 3.20 0.56 10.76
C LEU A 181 3.22 -0.57 11.81
N ALA A 182 4.38 -1.20 12.05
CA ALA A 182 4.51 -2.28 13.03
C ALA A 182 4.45 -1.79 14.50
N THR A 183 4.77 -0.51 14.72
CA THR A 183 4.81 0.14 16.06
C THR A 183 3.49 0.85 16.38
N GLN A 184 2.72 1.26 15.37
CA GLN A 184 1.36 1.75 15.58
C GLN A 184 0.50 0.60 16.10
N ASP A 185 0.36 0.50 17.42
CA ASP A 185 -0.56 -0.42 18.06
C ASP A 185 -2.00 0.01 17.74
N GLY A 186 -2.48 -0.44 16.58
CA GLY A 186 -3.89 -0.45 16.24
C GLY A 186 -4.48 0.92 15.95
N LEU A 187 -4.56 1.22 14.65
CA LEU A 187 -5.79 1.83 14.12
C LEU A 187 -6.92 0.80 14.28
N ARG A 188 -7.32 0.52 15.53
CA ARG A 188 -8.31 -0.51 15.84
C ARG A 188 -9.64 -0.05 15.28
N PHE A 189 -10.06 -0.67 14.18
CA PHE A 189 -11.47 -0.98 13.98
C PHE A 189 -11.89 -1.90 15.14
N LYS A 190 -12.16 -1.32 16.31
CA LYS A 190 -13.22 -1.88 17.14
C LYS A 190 -14.47 -1.54 16.35
N ILE A 191 -14.93 -2.49 15.54
CA ILE A 191 -16.34 -2.50 15.18
C ILE A 191 -17.01 -2.67 16.55
N GLU A 192 -17.59 -1.59 17.06
CA GLU A 192 -18.54 -1.73 18.16
C GLU A 192 -19.64 -2.63 17.62
N GLU A 193 -19.69 -3.86 18.13
CA GLU A 193 -20.82 -4.77 17.90
C GLU A 193 -22.00 -4.15 18.67
N ASP A 194 -22.90 -3.52 17.93
CA ASP A 194 -24.28 -3.22 18.36
C ASP A 194 -25.16 -4.47 18.22
#